data_AF-A0A9X3X4W2-F1
#
_entry.id   AF-A0A9X3X4W2-F1
#
_cell.length_a   1.000
_cell.length_b   1.000
_cell.length_c   1.000
_cell.angle_alpha   90.00
_cell.angle_beta   90.00
_cell.angle_gamma   90.00
#
_symmetry.space_group_name_H-M   'P 1'
#
loop_
_entity.id
_entity.type
_entity.pdbx_description
1 polymer ?
#
loop_
_entity_poly.entity_id
_entity_poly.type
_entity_poly.pdbx_seq_one_letter_code
_entity_poly.pdbx_strand_id
1 'polypeptide(L)'
;MELLDLIEGRRFMGREFVVWLWFESEMQETNLHPTGGDPVSMWLEAQITLVLEKEESRLKGAIPASSPEAKEALRQGKLPKEAKMRLVRGEREYAWTLKADSLGLSGLKLPTQLKKNDEKHEVFYERMMLLEELETSLSALYADFVRMRLADPWDDEVVPLMKNWAHGEKPDAGAYLATKRAVLGEKRKKKR
;
A
#
# COMPACT_ATOMS: atom_id res chain seq x y z
N MET A 1 -26.93 3.55 -13.19
CA MET A 1 -25.49 3.35 -13.43
C MET A 1 -25.22 1.87 -13.30
N GLU A 2 -24.63 1.24 -14.31
CA GLU A 2 -24.37 -0.20 -14.31
C GLU A 2 -23.24 -0.52 -13.30
N LEU A 3 -23.24 -1.72 -12.71
CA LEU A 3 -22.20 -2.12 -11.75
C LEU A 3 -20.79 -2.02 -12.36
N LEU A 4 -20.66 -2.31 -13.65
CA LEU A 4 -19.39 -2.20 -14.39
C LEU A 4 -18.90 -0.76 -14.46
N ASP A 5 -19.77 0.21 -14.77
CA ASP A 5 -19.41 1.64 -14.76
C ASP A 5 -18.95 2.10 -13.38
N LEU A 6 -19.59 1.57 -12.33
CA LEU A 6 -19.19 1.84 -10.96
C LEU A 6 -17.77 1.35 -10.71
N ILE A 7 -17.47 0.09 -11.05
CA ILE A 7 -16.14 -0.51 -10.86
C ILE A 7 -15.08 0.25 -11.65
N GLU A 8 -15.30 0.47 -12.95
CA GLU A 8 -14.33 1.14 -13.82
C GLU A 8 -14.05 2.57 -13.34
N GLY A 9 -15.08 3.31 -12.94
CA GLY A 9 -14.94 4.67 -12.43
C GLY A 9 -14.20 4.79 -11.09
N ARG A 10 -13.91 3.69 -10.37
CA ARG A 10 -13.22 3.71 -9.06
C ARG A 10 -11.88 2.96 -9.06
N ARG A 11 -11.43 2.39 -10.17
CA ARG A 11 -10.12 1.71 -10.26
C ARG A 11 -8.95 2.59 -9.85
N PHE A 12 -9.06 3.90 -10.06
CA PHE A 12 -8.05 4.88 -9.67
C PHE A 12 -7.70 4.80 -8.18
N MET A 13 -8.68 4.44 -7.32
CA MET A 13 -8.46 4.31 -5.86
C MET A 13 -7.37 3.28 -5.54
N GLY A 14 -7.30 2.20 -6.31
CA GLY A 14 -6.26 1.19 -6.10
C GLY A 14 -4.88 1.67 -6.52
N ARG A 15 -4.80 2.47 -7.59
CA ARG A 15 -3.54 3.08 -8.03
C ARG A 15 -3.04 4.13 -7.03
N GLU A 16 -3.93 5.03 -6.59
CA GLU A 16 -3.64 6.02 -5.54
C GLU A 16 -3.23 5.33 -4.24
N PHE A 17 -3.90 4.24 -3.87
CA PHE A 17 -3.52 3.46 -2.68
C PHE A 17 -2.09 2.93 -2.78
N VAL A 18 -1.67 2.38 -3.93
CA VAL A 18 -0.28 1.91 -4.08
C VAL A 18 0.73 3.06 -4.03
N VAL A 19 0.40 4.24 -4.58
CA VAL A 19 1.24 5.44 -4.41
C VAL A 19 1.32 5.83 -2.94
N TRP A 20 0.20 5.81 -2.23
CA TRP A 20 0.16 6.13 -0.81
C TRP A 20 0.96 5.12 0.03
N LEU A 21 0.85 3.82 -0.24
CA LEU A 21 1.67 2.79 0.42
C LEU A 21 3.17 3.01 0.18
N TRP A 22 3.55 3.39 -1.04
CA TRP A 22 4.93 3.70 -1.38
C TRP A 22 5.42 4.94 -0.62
N PHE A 23 4.65 6.02 -0.62
CA PHE A 23 4.94 7.22 0.17
C PHE A 23 5.05 6.91 1.67
N GLU A 24 4.07 6.19 2.23
CA GLU A 24 4.02 5.75 3.62
C GLU A 24 5.26 4.94 4.03
N SER A 25 5.71 4.04 3.16
CA SER A 25 6.90 3.22 3.40
C SER A 25 8.17 4.06 3.45
N GLU A 26 8.28 5.14 2.70
CA GLU A 26 9.44 6.01 2.76
C GLU A 26 9.34 7.00 3.94
N MET A 27 8.14 7.48 4.27
CA MET A 27 7.95 8.45 5.37
C MET A 27 8.16 7.87 6.77
N GLN A 28 7.92 6.56 6.92
CA GLN A 28 8.04 5.87 8.20
C GLN A 28 9.18 4.84 8.21
N GLU A 29 10.13 4.93 7.28
CA GLU A 29 11.25 3.98 7.19
C GLU A 29 10.77 2.53 7.21
N THR A 30 9.72 2.25 6.43
CA THR A 30 8.97 0.99 6.29
C THR A 30 8.11 0.60 7.49
N ASN A 31 8.21 1.25 8.64
CA ASN A 31 7.48 0.89 9.86
C ASN A 31 6.07 1.51 9.91
N LEU A 32 5.12 0.88 9.22
CA LEU A 32 3.75 1.35 9.14
C LEU A 32 2.95 0.94 10.37
N HIS A 33 2.02 1.82 10.76
CA HIS A 33 1.15 1.65 11.92
C HIS A 33 -0.32 1.70 11.48
N PRO A 34 -0.91 0.58 11.03
CA PRO A 34 -2.33 0.53 10.64
C PRO A 34 -3.24 0.79 11.85
N THR A 35 -4.27 1.62 11.71
CA THR A 35 -5.19 1.92 12.81
C THR A 35 -5.95 0.68 13.25
N GLY A 36 -5.82 0.32 14.52
CA GLY A 36 -6.49 -0.85 15.11
C GLY A 36 -5.85 -2.19 14.72
N GLY A 37 -4.68 -2.17 14.07
CA GLY A 37 -3.85 -3.34 13.81
C GLY A 37 -2.49 -3.24 14.50
N ASP A 38 -1.72 -4.32 14.42
CA ASP A 38 -0.34 -4.32 14.89
C ASP A 38 0.59 -3.57 13.90
N PRO A 39 1.68 -2.96 14.37
CA PRO A 39 2.71 -2.41 13.49
C PRO A 39 3.28 -3.47 12.54
N VAL A 40 3.60 -3.04 11.32
CA VAL A 40 4.17 -3.90 10.27
C VAL A 40 5.30 -3.17 9.56
N SER A 41 6.33 -3.91 9.15
CA SER A 41 7.30 -3.38 8.19
C SER A 41 6.84 -3.68 6.78
N MET A 42 6.63 -2.68 5.93
CA MET A 42 6.15 -2.89 4.56
C MET A 42 6.85 -1.97 3.56
N TRP A 43 7.22 -2.54 2.40
CA TRP A 43 7.89 -1.80 1.33
C TRP A 43 7.62 -2.41 -0.05
N LEU A 44 7.96 -1.63 -1.08
CA LEU A 44 7.97 -2.07 -2.48
C LEU A 44 9.37 -2.56 -2.83
N GLU A 45 9.46 -3.71 -3.49
CA GLU A 45 10.73 -4.32 -3.87
C GLU A 45 10.64 -5.01 -5.22
N ALA A 46 11.78 -5.44 -5.78
CA ALA A 46 11.89 -6.33 -6.95
C ALA A 46 11.33 -5.80 -8.29
N GLN A 47 10.11 -5.28 -8.33
CA GLN A 47 9.47 -4.72 -9.53
C GLN A 47 8.38 -3.70 -9.18
N ILE A 48 8.33 -2.60 -9.93
CA ILE A 48 7.16 -1.71 -10.04
C ILE A 48 6.86 -1.45 -11.53
N THR A 49 5.57 -1.44 -11.88
CA THR A 49 5.09 -1.07 -13.21
C THR A 49 4.19 0.15 -13.08
N LEU A 50 4.59 1.25 -13.72
CA LEU A 50 3.87 2.53 -13.73
C LEU A 50 3.26 2.74 -15.12
N VAL A 51 2.03 3.25 -15.19
CA VAL A 51 1.31 3.48 -16.46
C VAL A 51 0.61 4.83 -16.51
N LEU A 52 0.62 5.42 -17.71
CA LEU A 52 -0.26 6.52 -18.10
C LEU A 52 -0.77 6.21 -19.50
N GLU A 53 -2.09 6.03 -19.65
CA GLU A 53 -2.71 5.60 -20.90
C GLU A 53 -2.05 4.35 -21.51
N LYS A 54 -1.33 4.50 -22.65
CA LYS A 54 -0.63 3.42 -23.35
C LYS A 54 0.86 3.35 -23.02
N GLU A 55 1.38 4.31 -22.26
CA GLU A 55 2.78 4.32 -21.85
C GLU A 55 2.98 3.48 -20.58
N GLU A 56 3.93 2.55 -20.63
CA GLU A 56 4.29 1.68 -19.50
C GLU A 56 5.78 1.82 -19.18
N SER A 57 6.08 2.08 -17.91
CA SER A 57 7.43 2.07 -17.35
C SER A 57 7.54 0.90 -16.37
N ARG A 58 8.27 -0.15 -16.76
CA ARG A 58 8.48 -1.34 -15.94
C ARG A 58 9.90 -1.36 -15.40
N LEU A 59 10.04 -1.20 -14.09
CA LEU A 59 11.33 -1.09 -13.40
C LEU A 59 11.56 -2.33 -12.55
N LYS A 60 12.80 -2.84 -12.55
CA LYS A 60 13.24 -4.00 -11.77
C LYS A 60 14.55 -3.69 -11.06
N GLY A 61 14.72 -4.21 -9.86
CA GLY A 61 15.90 -3.99 -9.03
C GLY A 61 15.61 -4.41 -7.59
N ALA A 62 16.56 -4.25 -6.66
CA ALA A 62 16.30 -4.57 -5.26
C ALA A 62 15.19 -3.68 -4.68
N ILE A 63 15.33 -2.36 -4.86
CA ILE A 63 14.39 -1.33 -4.38
C ILE A 63 14.07 -0.40 -5.57
N PRO A 64 13.32 -0.87 -6.59
CA PRO A 64 13.10 -0.10 -7.81
C PRO A 64 12.25 1.15 -7.57
N ALA A 65 11.43 1.15 -6.51
CA ALA A 65 10.62 2.29 -6.13
C ALA A 65 11.47 3.49 -5.67
N SER A 66 12.68 3.28 -5.15
CA SER A 66 13.56 4.40 -4.76
C SER A 66 14.45 4.90 -5.90
N SER A 67 14.30 4.38 -7.12
CA SER A 67 15.14 4.78 -8.26
C SER A 67 14.69 6.14 -8.84
N PRO A 68 15.63 6.95 -9.38
CA PRO A 68 15.28 8.20 -10.04
C PRO A 68 14.26 8.02 -11.18
N GLU A 69 14.33 6.90 -11.90
CA GLU A 69 13.41 6.57 -13.00
C GLU A 69 11.98 6.33 -12.50
N ALA A 70 11.82 5.71 -11.32
CA ALA A 70 10.50 5.50 -10.72
C ALA A 70 9.88 6.83 -10.30
N LYS A 71 10.67 7.70 -9.65
CA LYS A 71 10.24 9.04 -9.24
C LYS A 71 9.88 9.91 -10.44
N GLU A 72 10.71 9.87 -11.49
CA GLU A 72 10.46 10.60 -12.73
C GLU A 72 9.20 10.11 -13.44
N ALA A 73 8.96 8.80 -13.52
CA ALA A 73 7.73 8.25 -14.09
C ALA A 73 6.49 8.69 -13.29
N LEU A 74 6.57 8.70 -11.97
CA LEU A 74 5.49 9.21 -11.11
C LEU A 74 5.25 10.71 -11.34
N ARG A 75 6.32 11.51 -11.47
CA ARG A 75 6.27 12.95 -11.78
C ARG A 75 5.62 13.25 -13.12
N GLN A 76 5.79 12.37 -14.10
CA GLN A 76 5.11 12.42 -15.41
C GLN A 76 3.63 12.01 -15.34
N GLY A 77 3.11 11.66 -14.16
CA GLY A 77 1.73 11.26 -13.95
C GLY A 77 1.47 9.76 -14.14
N LYS A 78 2.51 8.93 -14.33
CA LYS A 78 2.34 7.47 -14.40
C LYS A 78 2.03 6.94 -13.02
N LEU A 79 0.93 6.21 -12.89
CA LEU A 79 0.51 5.61 -11.63
C LEU A 79 0.83 4.11 -11.59
N PRO A 80 1.03 3.52 -10.39
CA PRO A 80 1.27 2.09 -10.26
C PRO A 80 0.12 1.27 -10.83
N LYS A 81 0.44 0.38 -11.78
CA LYS A 81 -0.43 -0.71 -12.23
C LYS A 81 -0.17 -1.97 -11.43
N GLU A 82 1.10 -2.24 -11.15
CA GLU A 82 1.53 -3.39 -10.36
C GLU A 82 2.75 -3.04 -9.52
N ALA A 83 2.80 -3.55 -8.29
CA ALA A 83 3.97 -3.42 -7.42
C ALA A 83 4.21 -4.74 -6.69
N LYS A 84 5.48 -5.17 -6.64
CA LYS A 84 5.88 -6.26 -5.75
C LYS A 84 6.07 -5.71 -4.35
N MET A 85 5.38 -6.32 -3.40
CA MET A 85 5.28 -5.91 -2.02
C MET A 85 5.93 -6.95 -1.12
N ARG A 86 6.54 -6.48 -0.04
CA ARG A 86 6.92 -7.30 1.10
C ARG A 86 6.32 -6.70 2.37
N LEU A 87 5.82 -7.57 3.25
CA LEU A 87 5.33 -7.21 4.58
C LEU A 87 5.95 -8.15 5.61
N VAL A 88 6.44 -7.60 6.70
CA VAL A 88 6.95 -8.34 7.85
C VAL A 88 6.15 -7.96 9.10
N ARG A 89 5.64 -8.96 9.80
CA ARG A 89 4.96 -8.82 11.09
C ARG A 89 5.55 -9.82 12.08
N GLY A 90 6.31 -9.32 13.06
CA GLY A 90 7.11 -10.19 13.93
C GLY A 90 8.10 -11.03 13.09
N GLU A 91 8.00 -12.35 13.18
CA GLU A 91 8.83 -13.30 12.41
C GLU A 91 8.17 -13.74 11.08
N ARG A 92 6.98 -13.24 10.77
CA ARG A 92 6.21 -13.64 9.58
C ARG A 92 6.51 -12.69 8.43
N GLU A 93 7.07 -13.24 7.35
CA GLU A 93 7.35 -12.51 6.12
C GLU A 93 6.41 -12.95 4.99
N TYR A 94 5.71 -11.96 4.41
CA TYR A 94 4.80 -12.11 3.28
C TYR A 94 5.40 -11.40 2.07
N ALA A 95 5.28 -12.01 0.89
CA ALA A 95 5.66 -11.37 -0.36
C ALA A 95 4.64 -11.67 -1.47
N TRP A 96 4.24 -10.65 -2.24
CA TRP A 96 3.27 -10.79 -3.32
C TRP A 96 3.43 -9.68 -4.37
N THR A 97 2.72 -9.79 -5.49
CA THR A 97 2.51 -8.68 -6.42
C THR A 97 1.09 -8.15 -6.26
N LEU A 98 0.95 -6.88 -5.89
CA LEU A 98 -0.32 -6.16 -5.82
C LEU A 98 -0.69 -5.62 -7.20
N LYS A 99 -1.88 -5.99 -7.69
CA LYS A 99 -2.48 -5.47 -8.94
C LYS A 99 -3.38 -4.29 -8.60
N ALA A 100 -2.92 -3.06 -8.84
CA ALA A 100 -3.56 -1.84 -8.35
C ALA A 100 -5.04 -1.74 -8.75
N ASP A 101 -5.36 -1.97 -10.03
CA ASP A 101 -6.72 -1.82 -10.58
C ASP A 101 -7.78 -2.72 -9.96
N SER A 102 -7.37 -3.82 -9.35
CA SER A 102 -8.28 -4.80 -8.72
C SER A 102 -8.04 -4.97 -7.22
N LEU A 103 -6.99 -4.33 -6.69
CA LEU A 103 -6.39 -4.65 -5.37
C LEU A 103 -6.11 -6.15 -5.18
N GLY A 104 -5.96 -6.89 -6.28
CA GLY A 104 -5.73 -8.34 -6.25
C GLY A 104 -4.28 -8.67 -5.88
N LEU A 105 -4.11 -9.72 -5.07
CA LEU A 105 -2.81 -10.28 -4.73
C LEU A 105 -2.49 -11.41 -5.71
N SER A 106 -1.28 -11.41 -6.27
CA SER A 106 -0.79 -12.47 -7.15
C SER A 106 0.60 -12.96 -6.73
N GLY A 107 0.87 -14.25 -6.90
CA GLY A 107 2.16 -14.84 -6.52
C GLY A 107 2.46 -14.77 -5.02
N LEU A 108 1.43 -14.79 -4.17
CA LEU A 108 1.55 -14.70 -2.71
C LEU A 108 2.39 -15.86 -2.15
N LYS A 109 3.44 -15.50 -1.42
CA LYS A 109 4.24 -16.40 -0.58
C LYS A 109 3.85 -16.16 0.88
N LEU A 110 3.36 -17.23 1.52
CA LEU A 110 3.00 -17.23 2.93
C LEU A 110 4.16 -17.79 3.77
N PRO A 111 4.38 -17.30 5.00
CA PRO A 111 5.40 -17.81 5.92
C PRO A 111 4.94 -19.08 6.64
N THR A 112 4.50 -20.09 5.87
CA THR A 112 4.05 -21.38 6.41
C THR A 112 5.21 -22.13 7.08
N GLN A 113 5.00 -22.60 8.30
CA GLN A 113 5.94 -23.46 9.02
C GLN A 113 5.68 -24.93 8.72
N LEU A 114 4.41 -25.29 8.51
CA LEU A 114 4.03 -26.65 8.17
C LEU A 114 4.41 -26.98 6.72
N LYS A 115 4.90 -28.20 6.53
CA LYS A 115 5.30 -28.76 5.25
C LYS A 115 4.12 -29.49 4.61
N LYS A 116 4.20 -29.68 3.29
CA LYS A 116 3.15 -30.38 2.51
C LYS A 116 2.91 -31.84 2.93
N ASN A 117 3.86 -32.45 3.65
CA ASN A 117 3.78 -33.81 4.15
C ASN A 117 3.25 -33.91 5.60
N ASP A 118 2.99 -32.77 6.25
CA ASP A 118 2.30 -32.73 7.54
C ASP A 118 0.79 -32.96 7.34
N GLU A 119 0.02 -33.01 8.44
CA GLU A 119 -1.41 -33.29 8.39
C GLU A 119 -2.15 -32.24 7.55
N LYS A 120 -2.89 -32.71 6.53
CA LYS A 120 -3.50 -31.84 5.51
C LYS A 120 -4.40 -30.75 6.10
N HIS A 121 -5.13 -31.07 7.16
CA HIS A 121 -6.03 -30.14 7.82
C HIS A 121 -5.25 -29.04 8.55
N GLU A 122 -4.17 -29.40 9.26
CA GLU A 122 -3.32 -28.43 9.96
C GLU A 122 -2.65 -27.46 8.98
N VAL A 123 -2.08 -27.96 7.88
CA VAL A 123 -1.49 -27.13 6.81
C VAL A 123 -2.52 -26.15 6.23
N PHE A 124 -3.76 -26.62 6.04
CA PHE A 124 -4.84 -25.76 5.54
C PHE A 124 -5.20 -24.66 6.55
N TYR A 125 -5.36 -24.99 7.83
CA TYR A 125 -5.69 -24.03 8.87
C TYR A 125 -4.59 -22.99 9.08
N GLU A 126 -3.32 -23.40 9.08
CA GLU A 126 -2.19 -22.46 9.15
C GLU A 126 -2.26 -21.44 8.01
N ARG A 127 -2.45 -21.92 6.77
CA ARG A 127 -2.53 -21.05 5.59
C ARG A 127 -3.71 -20.08 5.67
N MET A 128 -4.87 -20.53 6.17
CA MET A 128 -6.03 -19.66 6.33
C MET A 128 -5.75 -18.56 7.36
N MET A 129 -5.19 -18.92 8.51
CA MET A 129 -4.81 -17.96 9.55
C MET A 129 -3.79 -16.93 9.05
N LEU A 130 -2.76 -17.36 8.30
CA LEU A 130 -1.79 -16.45 7.70
C LEU A 130 -2.41 -15.52 6.64
N LEU A 131 -3.40 -16.01 5.88
CA LEU A 131 -4.14 -15.19 4.92
C LEU A 131 -5.00 -14.13 5.61
N GLU A 132 -5.75 -14.53 6.63
CA GLU A 132 -6.57 -13.61 7.45
C GLU A 132 -5.70 -12.53 8.11
N GLU A 133 -4.50 -12.89 8.57
CA GLU A 133 -3.55 -11.94 9.15
C GLU A 133 -3.11 -10.87 8.13
N LEU A 134 -2.72 -11.30 6.93
CA LEU A 134 -2.31 -10.40 5.86
C LEU A 134 -3.48 -9.53 5.40
N GLU A 135 -4.66 -10.13 5.20
CA GLU A 135 -5.88 -9.42 4.82
C GLU A 135 -6.27 -8.36 5.85
N THR A 136 -6.20 -8.68 7.15
CA THR A 136 -6.48 -7.74 8.23
C THR A 136 -5.54 -6.53 8.18
N SER A 137 -4.25 -6.78 7.96
CA SER A 137 -3.23 -5.72 7.87
C SER A 137 -3.48 -4.82 6.65
N LEU A 138 -3.73 -5.41 5.48
CA LEU A 138 -4.03 -4.66 4.25
C LEU A 138 -5.35 -3.90 4.33
N SER A 139 -6.37 -4.48 4.95
CA SER A 139 -7.68 -3.84 5.15
C SER A 139 -7.58 -2.62 6.07
N ALA A 140 -6.79 -2.72 7.16
CA ALA A 140 -6.54 -1.59 8.05
C ALA A 140 -5.79 -0.46 7.34
N LEU A 141 -4.74 -0.79 6.57
CA LEU A 141 -4.00 0.18 5.75
C LEU A 141 -4.89 0.85 4.70
N TYR A 142 -5.75 0.08 4.03
CA TYR A 142 -6.69 0.63 3.05
C TYR A 142 -7.74 1.54 3.72
N ALA A 143 -8.25 1.16 4.89
CA ALA A 143 -9.16 2.00 5.65
C ALA A 143 -8.51 3.32 6.09
N ASP A 144 -7.24 3.29 6.50
CA ASP A 144 -6.46 4.49 6.83
C ASP A 144 -6.26 5.38 5.61
N PHE A 145 -5.87 4.80 4.47
CA PHE A 145 -5.76 5.51 3.21
C PHE A 145 -7.07 6.22 2.85
N VAL A 146 -8.20 5.51 2.88
CA VAL A 146 -9.51 6.10 2.55
C VAL A 146 -9.87 7.24 3.49
N ARG A 147 -9.58 7.12 4.79
CA ARG A 147 -9.80 8.20 5.76
C ARG A 147 -8.93 9.42 5.47
N MET A 148 -7.63 9.20 5.22
CA MET A 148 -6.70 10.26 4.83
C MET A 148 -7.14 10.94 3.54
N ARG A 149 -7.52 10.15 2.52
CA ARG A 149 -7.91 10.61 1.19
C ARG A 149 -9.16 11.48 1.18
N LEU A 150 -10.04 11.28 2.16
CA LEU A 150 -11.31 12.00 2.31
C LEU A 150 -11.26 13.10 3.37
N ALA A 151 -10.13 13.29 4.05
CA ALA A 151 -9.99 14.31 5.08
C ALA A 151 -9.66 15.68 4.46
N ASP A 152 -10.11 16.75 5.12
CA ASP A 152 -9.90 18.13 4.69
C ASP A 152 -8.42 18.47 4.38
N PRO A 153 -7.41 17.99 5.15
CA PRO A 153 -6.01 18.28 4.85
C PRO A 153 -5.42 17.58 3.61
N TRP A 154 -6.17 16.71 2.92
CA TRP A 154 -5.62 15.90 1.83
C TRP A 154 -5.02 16.75 0.70
N ASP A 155 -5.80 17.68 0.15
CA ASP A 155 -5.39 18.45 -1.03
C ASP A 155 -4.40 19.57 -0.68
N ASP A 156 -4.52 20.16 0.50
CA ASP A 156 -3.74 21.34 0.91
C ASP A 156 -2.46 20.99 1.69
N GLU A 157 -2.38 19.81 2.32
CA GLU A 157 -1.20 19.39 3.11
C GLU A 157 -0.56 18.10 2.57
N VAL A 158 -1.35 17.04 2.38
CA VAL A 158 -0.80 15.70 2.05
C VAL A 158 -0.31 15.63 0.61
N VAL A 159 -1.12 16.08 -0.35
CA VAL A 159 -0.75 16.06 -1.78
C VAL A 159 0.52 16.89 -2.06
N PRO A 160 0.70 18.11 -1.52
CA PRO A 160 1.96 18.84 -1.64
C PRO A 160 3.17 18.07 -1.11
N LEU A 161 3.05 17.42 0.06
CA LEU A 161 4.13 16.60 0.61
C LEU A 161 4.47 15.40 -0.29
N MET A 162 3.45 14.72 -0.83
CA MET A 162 3.62 13.62 -1.79
C MET A 162 4.26 14.12 -3.10
N LYS A 163 3.93 15.32 -3.57
CA LYS A 163 4.58 15.91 -4.76
C LYS A 163 6.05 16.20 -4.51
N ASN A 164 6.38 16.89 -3.41
CA ASN A 164 7.77 17.21 -3.05
C ASN A 164 8.61 15.93 -2.94
N TRP A 165 8.05 14.90 -2.29
CA TRP A 165 8.62 13.57 -2.24
C TRP A 165 8.86 12.94 -3.63
N ALA A 166 7.90 13.04 -4.54
CA ALA A 166 8.05 12.55 -5.91
C ALA A 166 9.11 13.34 -6.70
N HIS A 167 9.35 14.60 -6.35
CA HIS A 167 10.44 15.43 -6.90
C HIS A 167 11.82 15.11 -6.28
N GLY A 168 11.91 14.17 -5.34
CA GLY A 168 13.15 13.82 -4.66
C GLY A 168 13.58 14.81 -3.59
N GLU A 169 12.72 15.78 -3.25
CA GLU A 169 12.90 16.62 -2.08
C GLU A 169 12.67 15.80 -0.83
N LYS A 170 13.28 16.18 0.29
CA LYS A 170 13.02 15.54 1.58
C LYS A 170 11.73 16.13 2.16
N PRO A 171 10.58 15.44 2.08
CA PRO A 171 9.35 15.96 2.68
C PRO A 171 9.47 16.01 4.20
N ASP A 172 8.72 16.91 4.83
CA ASP A 172 8.63 16.98 6.28
C ASP A 172 7.77 15.80 6.80
N ALA A 173 8.46 14.70 7.11
CA ALA A 173 7.83 13.52 7.70
C ALA A 173 7.16 13.83 9.05
N GLY A 174 7.68 14.80 9.82
CA GLY A 174 7.10 15.21 11.09
C GLY A 174 5.74 15.87 10.92
N ALA A 175 5.64 16.79 9.95
CA ALA A 175 4.38 17.41 9.55
C ALA A 175 3.39 16.36 9.04
N TYR A 176 3.82 15.48 8.13
CA TYR A 176 2.96 14.41 7.61
C TYR A 176 2.39 13.53 8.73
N LEU A 177 3.24 13.07 9.65
CA LEU A 177 2.83 12.22 10.76
C LEU A 177 1.93 12.94 11.76
N ALA A 178 2.07 14.26 11.93
CA ALA A 178 1.17 15.06 12.74
C ALA A 178 -0.24 15.11 12.10
N THR A 179 -0.33 15.43 10.80
CA THR A 179 -1.58 15.42 10.04
C THR A 179 -2.23 14.04 10.06
N LYS A 180 -1.46 12.97 9.80
CA LYS A 180 -1.93 11.59 9.86
C LYS A 180 -2.52 11.23 11.23
N ARG A 181 -1.84 11.59 12.32
CA ARG A 181 -2.36 11.36 13.69
C ARG A 181 -3.63 12.14 13.97
N ALA A 182 -3.74 13.39 13.50
CA ALA A 182 -4.94 14.19 13.66
C ALA A 182 -6.13 13.51 12.95
N VAL A 183 -5.97 13.14 11.68
CA VAL A 183 -7.03 12.51 10.88
C VAL A 183 -7.44 11.13 11.42
N LEU A 184 -6.48 10.27 11.72
CA LEU A 184 -6.77 8.88 12.14
C LEU A 184 -7.13 8.76 13.63
N GLY A 185 -6.75 9.76 14.44
CA GLY A 185 -7.03 9.83 15.88
C GLY A 185 -8.43 10.36 16.22
N GLU A 186 -9.14 10.99 15.27
CA GLU A 186 -10.51 11.45 15.49
C GLU A 186 -11.45 10.26 15.77
N LYS A 187 -11.82 10.10 17.04
CA LYS A 187 -12.95 9.23 17.41
C LYS A 187 -14.18 9.74 16.65
N ARG A 188 -14.75 8.92 15.75
CA ARG A 188 -16.04 9.18 15.08
C ARG A 188 -16.98 9.84 16.09
N LYS A 189 -17.24 11.15 15.95
CA LYS A 189 -18.37 11.77 16.64
C LYS A 189 -19.60 11.01 16.16
N LYS A 190 -20.14 10.12 17.01
CA LYS A 190 -21.44 9.50 16.77
C LYS A 190 -22.42 10.64 16.55
N LYS A 191 -22.79 10.90 15.28
CA LYS A 191 -23.98 11.70 14.99
C LYS A 191 -25.13 10.96 15.66
N ARG A 192 -25.66 11.58 16.72
CA ARG A 192 -26.89 11.16 17.40
C ARG A 192 -28.05 11.24 16.42
#